data_AF-A0A542SJZ1-F1
#
_entry.id   AF-A0A542SJZ1-F1
#
_cell.length_a   1.000
_cell.length_b   1.000
_cell.length_c   1.000
_cell.angle_alpha   90.00
_cell.angle_beta   90.00
_cell.angle_gamma   90.00
#
_symmetry.space_group_name_H-M   'P 1'
#
loop_
_entity.id
_entity.type
_entity.pdbx_description
1 polymer ?
#
loop_
_entity_poly.entity_id
_entity_poly.type
_entity_poly.pdbx_seq_one_letter_code
_entity_poly.pdbx_strand_id
1 'polypeptide(L)'
;MKIANVLSVSGGKDSAAMWIYATKELGQTVIPVFADTGHEHPMTYKYLSYLEQQLGAIKRVKADFTERIAKKRLYVQEHWPRKLTADVPGRWHYEYSEDDEPDDRPDWEPVDKQKAHKSGDWEWLPEQKGMSESEAAAVVDRALMALHPTGIPFLDLCLWKGRFPSTKARFCTQFLKVEVIQEQVYEPLLLEGYDIVSWQGVRAEESRARANLPEHEDGEGFSVYRPLIRWTVADVFAMHRRHNIEPNPLYKLGMGRVGCMPCINCNKAELFEIARRFPEEIARVAEWEQLVKLASKRGAATFFPTAHGQGNDIYEWVDWSKTSYGGKQLDLVKAIEFENVPACSSAYGLCE
;
A
#
# COMPACT_ATOMS: atom_id res chain seq x y z
N MET A 1 -19.71 3.14 -31.40
CA MET A 1 -18.94 3.57 -30.22
C MET A 1 -17.47 3.32 -30.45
N LYS A 2 -16.59 4.20 -29.98
CA LYS A 2 -15.15 3.92 -29.94
C LYS A 2 -14.85 3.20 -28.63
N ILE A 3 -14.08 2.12 -28.67
CA ILE A 3 -13.72 1.37 -27.46
C ILE A 3 -12.25 1.64 -27.13
N ALA A 4 -11.98 1.99 -25.87
CA ALA A 4 -10.64 2.12 -25.33
C ALA A 4 -10.35 0.97 -24.36
N ASN A 5 -9.43 0.09 -24.75
CA ASN A 5 -8.95 -0.99 -23.88
C ASN A 5 -7.83 -0.48 -22.99
N VAL A 6 -8.15 -0.15 -21.74
CA VAL A 6 -7.16 0.41 -20.81
C VAL A 6 -6.66 -0.69 -19.89
N LEU A 7 -5.34 -0.88 -19.86
CA LEU A 7 -4.69 -1.98 -19.15
C LEU A 7 -3.81 -1.44 -18.03
N SER A 8 -4.06 -1.85 -16.79
CA SER A 8 -3.20 -1.46 -15.66
C SER A 8 -1.91 -2.29 -15.62
N VAL A 9 -0.77 -1.63 -15.82
CA VAL A 9 0.57 -2.20 -15.72
C VAL A 9 1.14 -1.87 -14.35
N SER A 10 1.54 -2.89 -13.58
CA SER A 10 2.09 -2.70 -12.23
C SER A 10 3.60 -2.97 -12.13
N GLY A 11 4.20 -3.48 -13.20
CA GLY A 11 5.55 -4.03 -13.17
C GLY A 11 5.64 -5.46 -12.60
N GLY A 12 4.51 -6.05 -12.18
CA GLY A 12 4.42 -7.46 -11.78
C GLY A 12 4.19 -8.42 -12.95
N LYS A 13 4.37 -9.72 -12.68
CA LYS A 13 4.26 -10.83 -13.65
C LYS A 13 2.88 -10.88 -14.34
N ASP A 14 1.81 -10.73 -13.56
CA ASP A 14 0.45 -10.92 -14.07
C ASP A 14 0.07 -9.78 -15.03
N SER A 15 0.39 -8.53 -14.68
CA SER A 15 0.13 -7.38 -15.55
C SER A 15 0.95 -7.40 -16.83
N ALA A 16 2.19 -7.92 -16.79
CA ALA A 16 3.02 -8.06 -17.97
C ALA A 16 2.50 -9.19 -18.88
N ALA A 17 2.17 -10.36 -18.33
CA ALA A 17 1.57 -11.46 -19.09
C ALA A 17 0.24 -11.07 -19.73
N MET A 18 -0.60 -10.29 -19.04
CA MET A 18 -1.84 -9.76 -19.62
C MET A 18 -1.57 -8.84 -20.81
N TRP A 19 -0.55 -7.98 -20.73
CA TRP A 19 -0.20 -7.09 -21.83
C TRP A 19 0.37 -7.85 -23.03
N ILE A 20 1.21 -8.87 -22.77
CA ILE A 20 1.69 -9.79 -23.80
C ILE A 20 0.51 -10.50 -24.47
N TYR A 21 -0.40 -11.08 -23.69
CA TYR A 21 -1.57 -11.79 -24.20
C TYR A 21 -2.45 -10.87 -25.07
N ALA A 22 -2.78 -9.68 -24.56
CA ALA A 22 -3.60 -8.72 -25.29
C ALA A 22 -2.97 -8.34 -26.64
N THR A 23 -1.67 -8.04 -26.67
CA THR A 23 -1.03 -7.50 -27.88
C THR A 23 -0.52 -8.56 -28.84
N LYS A 24 0.08 -9.65 -28.34
CA LYS A 24 0.77 -10.66 -29.15
C LYS A 24 -0.12 -11.84 -29.53
N GLU A 25 -1.10 -12.21 -28.70
CA GLU A 25 -1.97 -13.36 -28.95
C GLU A 25 -3.34 -12.91 -29.49
N LEU A 26 -3.92 -11.84 -28.92
CA LEU A 26 -5.22 -11.32 -29.36
C LEU A 26 -5.12 -10.23 -30.44
N GLY A 27 -3.94 -9.64 -30.66
CA GLY A 27 -3.76 -8.52 -31.60
C GLY A 27 -4.53 -7.26 -31.18
N GLN A 28 -4.88 -7.13 -29.90
CA GLN A 28 -5.68 -6.05 -29.37
C GLN A 28 -4.84 -4.79 -29.15
N THR A 29 -5.32 -3.66 -29.67
CA THR A 29 -4.79 -2.34 -29.30
C THR A 29 -5.22 -2.02 -27.87
N VAL A 30 -4.25 -1.75 -27.00
CA VAL A 30 -4.44 -1.41 -25.59
C VAL A 30 -3.72 -0.12 -25.22
N ILE A 31 -4.21 0.56 -24.18
CA ILE A 31 -3.58 1.70 -23.53
C ILE A 31 -3.00 1.20 -22.20
N PRO A 32 -1.72 0.82 -22.16
CA PRO A 32 -1.07 0.41 -20.92
C PRO A 32 -0.85 1.63 -20.02
N VAL A 33 -1.29 1.55 -18.77
CA VAL A 33 -1.21 2.63 -17.78
C VAL A 33 -0.42 2.16 -16.56
N PHE A 34 0.61 2.91 -16.20
CA PHE A 34 1.35 2.71 -14.95
C PHE A 34 1.07 3.88 -14.01
N ALA A 35 0.53 3.56 -12.83
CA ALA A 35 0.33 4.54 -11.76
C ALA A 35 1.57 4.57 -10.87
N ASP A 36 2.37 5.62 -11.03
CA ASP A 36 3.64 5.81 -10.33
C ASP A 36 3.39 6.30 -8.90
N THR A 37 3.67 5.45 -7.92
CA THR A 37 3.49 5.80 -6.51
C THR A 37 4.70 6.52 -5.93
N GLY A 38 5.84 6.49 -6.64
CA GLY A 38 7.14 6.93 -6.14
C GLY A 38 7.69 6.03 -5.03
N HIS A 39 7.13 4.83 -4.86
CA HIS A 39 7.55 3.86 -3.83
C HIS A 39 7.95 2.50 -4.43
N GLU A 40 8.01 2.39 -5.76
CA GLU A 40 8.53 1.23 -6.45
C GLU A 40 10.06 1.17 -6.37
N HIS A 41 10.62 -0.04 -6.40
CA HIS A 41 12.06 -0.22 -6.46
C HIS A 41 12.63 0.25 -7.82
N PRO A 42 13.86 0.82 -7.89
CA PRO A 42 14.52 1.21 -9.14
C PRO A 42 14.53 0.14 -10.24
N MET A 43 14.64 -1.15 -9.87
CA MET A 43 14.58 -2.25 -10.84
C MET A 43 13.21 -2.39 -11.51
N THR A 44 12.13 -2.03 -10.82
CA THR A 44 10.79 -2.00 -11.44
C THR A 44 10.71 -0.93 -12.52
N TYR A 45 11.28 0.25 -12.31
CA TYR A 45 11.33 1.28 -13.34
C TYR A 45 12.15 0.83 -14.57
N LYS A 46 13.32 0.20 -14.35
CA LYS A 46 14.13 -0.40 -15.42
C LYS A 46 13.34 -1.47 -16.18
N TYR A 47 12.60 -2.31 -15.46
CA TYR A 47 11.75 -3.34 -16.05
C TYR A 47 10.60 -2.75 -16.88
N LEU A 48 9.97 -1.67 -16.43
CA LEU A 48 8.94 -0.98 -17.21
C LEU A 48 9.52 -0.41 -18.51
N SER A 49 10.71 0.20 -18.47
CA SER A 49 11.38 0.67 -19.69
C SER A 49 11.75 -0.46 -20.65
N TYR A 50 12.13 -1.62 -20.12
CA TYR A 50 12.30 -2.83 -20.92
C TYR A 50 10.99 -3.27 -21.59
N LEU A 51 9.88 -3.32 -20.85
CA LEU A 51 8.57 -3.63 -21.44
C LEU A 51 8.15 -2.62 -22.51
N GLU A 52 8.46 -1.32 -22.31
CA GLU A 52 8.18 -0.28 -23.31
C GLU A 52 8.89 -0.55 -24.64
N GLN A 53 10.12 -1.04 -24.59
CA GLN A 53 10.88 -1.44 -25.77
C GLN A 53 10.31 -2.68 -26.47
N GLN A 54 9.68 -3.60 -25.72
CA GLN A 54 9.17 -4.87 -26.26
C GLN A 54 7.72 -4.79 -26.76
N LEU A 55 6.88 -4.01 -26.08
CA LEU A 55 5.41 -4.05 -26.21
C LEU A 55 4.79 -2.70 -26.60
N GLY A 56 5.50 -1.59 -26.42
CA GLY A 56 5.02 -0.24 -26.74
C GLY A 56 4.97 0.71 -25.55
N ALA A 57 4.70 2.00 -25.79
CA ALA A 57 4.79 3.04 -24.77
C ALA A 57 3.77 2.87 -23.63
N ILE A 58 4.16 3.18 -22.40
CA ILE A 58 3.28 3.19 -21.22
C ILE A 58 2.81 4.63 -20.93
N LYS A 59 1.51 4.81 -20.73
CA LYS A 59 0.98 6.06 -20.15
C LYS A 59 1.24 6.07 -18.64
N ARG A 60 2.13 6.94 -18.19
CA ARG A 60 2.47 7.11 -16.77
C ARG A 60 1.58 8.17 -16.16
N VAL A 61 0.95 7.84 -15.04
CA VAL A 61 0.11 8.76 -14.26
C VAL A 61 0.64 8.86 -12.84
N LYS A 62 0.51 10.03 -12.24
CA LYS A 62 1.09 10.33 -10.92
C LYS A 62 0.14 11.22 -10.13
N ALA A 63 -0.17 10.83 -8.90
CA ALA A 63 -1.04 11.62 -8.03
C ALA A 63 -0.30 12.86 -7.52
N ASP A 64 -1.01 13.99 -7.43
CA ASP A 64 -0.53 15.24 -6.85
C ASP A 64 -1.34 15.59 -5.59
N PHE A 65 -0.64 15.78 -4.48
CA PHE A 65 -1.24 16.11 -3.18
C PHE A 65 -1.00 17.56 -2.76
N THR A 66 -0.42 18.40 -3.62
CA THR A 66 -0.03 19.78 -3.30
C THR A 66 -1.18 20.58 -2.69
N GLU A 67 -2.35 20.60 -3.34
CA GLU A 67 -3.52 21.30 -2.82
C GLU A 67 -4.09 20.66 -1.55
N ARG A 68 -4.08 19.32 -1.47
CA ARG A 68 -4.60 18.58 -0.30
C ARG A 68 -3.73 18.84 0.93
N ILE A 69 -2.42 18.91 0.76
CA ILE A 69 -1.46 19.29 1.81
C ILE A 69 -1.67 20.74 2.21
N ALA A 70 -1.79 21.68 1.26
CA ALA A 70 -2.05 23.09 1.57
C ALA A 70 -3.33 23.28 2.40
N LYS A 71 -4.43 22.65 2.01
CA LYS A 71 -5.68 22.64 2.79
C LYS A 71 -5.51 22.02 4.18
N LYS A 72 -4.72 20.94 4.29
CA LYS A 72 -4.42 20.30 5.57
C LYS A 72 -3.58 21.19 6.49
N ARG A 73 -2.64 21.98 5.96
CA ARG A 73 -1.85 22.94 6.74
C ARG A 73 -2.74 24.00 7.39
N LEU A 74 -3.66 24.60 6.62
CA LEU A 74 -4.65 25.54 7.15
C LEU A 74 -5.49 24.90 8.26
N TYR A 75 -5.97 23.68 8.01
CA TYR A 75 -6.71 22.92 9.03
C TYR A 75 -5.91 22.70 10.31
N VAL A 76 -4.62 22.34 10.20
CA VAL A 76 -3.72 22.15 11.35
C VAL A 76 -3.61 23.47 12.13
N GLN A 77 -3.32 24.57 11.45
CA GLN A 77 -3.15 25.88 12.09
C GLN A 77 -4.41 26.37 12.80
N GLU A 78 -5.58 26.21 12.18
CA GLU A 78 -6.86 26.74 12.69
C GLU A 78 -7.50 25.83 13.74
N HIS A 79 -7.39 24.50 13.60
CA HIS A 79 -8.22 23.56 14.37
C HIS A 79 -7.43 22.76 15.41
N TRP A 80 -6.13 22.50 15.19
CA TRP A 80 -5.37 21.69 16.14
C TRP A 80 -5.15 22.35 17.49
N PRO A 81 -4.89 23.67 17.62
CA PRO A 81 -4.71 24.31 18.94
C PRO A 81 -5.86 23.97 19.89
N ARG A 82 -7.10 24.26 19.48
CA ARG A 82 -8.30 23.94 20.26
C ARG A 82 -8.49 22.43 20.48
N LYS A 83 -8.21 21.61 19.47
CA LYS A 83 -8.39 20.15 19.56
C LYS A 83 -7.31 19.44 20.39
N LEU A 84 -6.20 20.08 20.69
CA LEU A 84 -5.11 19.53 21.49
C LEU A 84 -5.25 19.97 22.95
N THR A 85 -5.79 21.16 23.20
CA THR A 85 -6.02 21.69 24.56
C THR A 85 -7.34 21.23 25.17
N ALA A 86 -8.27 20.69 24.37
CA ALA A 86 -9.52 20.14 24.88
C ALA A 86 -9.31 18.80 25.60
N ASP A 87 -9.87 18.68 26.80
CA ASP A 87 -9.99 17.41 27.52
C ASP A 87 -10.87 16.43 26.72
N VAL A 88 -10.46 15.16 26.71
CA VAL A 88 -11.23 14.07 26.10
C VAL A 88 -11.86 13.25 27.21
N PRO A 89 -13.19 13.19 27.32
CA PRO A 89 -13.84 12.37 28.33
C PRO A 89 -13.60 10.88 28.06
N GLY A 90 -13.53 10.09 29.13
CA GLY A 90 -13.49 8.64 29.01
C GLY A 90 -14.77 8.09 28.41
N ARG A 91 -14.68 6.97 27.69
CA ARG A 91 -15.85 6.33 27.06
C ARG A 91 -15.64 4.83 26.91
N TRP A 92 -16.74 4.09 26.90
CA TRP A 92 -16.75 2.71 26.44
C TRP A 92 -16.57 2.64 24.93
N HIS A 93 -15.75 1.69 24.49
CA HIS A 93 -15.49 1.36 23.10
C HIS A 93 -15.66 -0.14 22.92
N TYR A 94 -16.46 -0.53 21.93
CA TYR A 94 -16.63 -1.94 21.58
C TYR A 94 -15.46 -2.40 20.71
N GLU A 95 -14.79 -3.49 21.09
CA GLU A 95 -13.50 -3.91 20.53
C GLU A 95 -13.57 -4.32 19.04
N TYR A 96 -14.75 -4.60 18.52
CA TYR A 96 -14.93 -5.19 17.18
C TYR A 96 -15.35 -4.20 16.08
N SER A 97 -16.40 -3.39 16.29
CA SER A 97 -16.98 -2.52 15.26
C SER A 97 -17.91 -1.45 15.86
N GLU A 98 -17.73 -0.17 15.50
CA GLU A 98 -18.68 0.89 15.89
C GLU A 98 -20.03 0.75 15.15
N ASP A 99 -20.06 0.08 13.99
CA ASP A 99 -21.27 -0.09 13.17
C ASP A 99 -22.14 -1.29 13.60
N ASP A 100 -21.56 -2.23 14.35
CA ASP A 100 -22.23 -3.43 14.90
C ASP A 100 -22.20 -3.42 16.43
N GLU A 101 -22.33 -2.24 17.02
CA GLU A 101 -22.25 -2.06 18.47
C GLU A 101 -23.46 -2.71 19.16
N PRO A 102 -23.26 -3.71 20.03
CA PRO A 102 -24.36 -4.39 20.69
C PRO A 102 -25.08 -3.48 21.69
N ASP A 103 -26.38 -3.72 21.90
CA ASP A 103 -27.21 -2.96 22.85
C ASP A 103 -26.83 -3.19 24.33
N ASP A 104 -25.80 -3.99 24.62
CA ASP A 104 -25.35 -4.36 25.96
C ASP A 104 -24.20 -3.47 26.50
N ARG A 105 -24.09 -2.24 25.98
CA ARG A 105 -23.10 -1.26 26.45
C ARG A 105 -23.19 -1.09 27.97
N PRO A 106 -22.06 -1.18 28.70
CA PRO A 106 -22.05 -0.94 30.14
C PRO A 106 -22.65 0.44 30.47
N ASP A 107 -23.60 0.45 31.40
CA ASP A 107 -24.32 1.65 31.87
C ASP A 107 -23.60 2.37 33.04
N TRP A 108 -22.45 1.85 33.44
CA TRP A 108 -21.60 2.38 34.51
C TRP A 108 -20.26 2.86 33.97
N GLU A 109 -19.62 3.78 34.69
CA GLU A 109 -18.26 4.24 34.39
C GLU A 109 -17.29 3.73 35.47
N PRO A 110 -16.03 3.37 35.12
CA PRO A 110 -15.06 2.95 36.12
C PRO A 110 -14.79 4.01 37.18
N VAL A 111 -14.52 3.57 38.41
CA VAL A 111 -14.16 4.46 39.53
C VAL A 111 -12.89 5.25 39.20
N ASP A 112 -11.91 4.59 38.58
CA ASP A 112 -10.68 5.22 38.08
C ASP A 112 -10.80 5.44 36.56
N LYS A 113 -11.36 6.59 36.17
CA LYS A 113 -11.57 6.94 34.75
C LYS A 113 -10.28 7.16 33.96
N GLN A 114 -9.15 7.22 34.64
CA GLN A 114 -7.82 7.43 34.04
C GLN A 114 -7.14 6.12 33.66
N LYS A 115 -7.73 4.97 34.02
CA LYS A 115 -7.21 3.64 33.64
C LYS A 115 -8.14 2.92 32.69
N ALA A 116 -7.53 2.15 31.79
CA ALA A 116 -8.27 1.28 30.89
C ALA A 116 -8.95 0.17 31.71
N HIS A 117 -10.20 -0.12 31.39
CA HIS A 117 -10.96 -1.20 32.01
C HIS A 117 -11.57 -2.06 30.92
N LYS A 118 -11.64 -3.39 31.14
CA LYS A 118 -12.37 -4.30 30.26
C LYS A 118 -13.60 -4.85 30.96
N SER A 119 -14.70 -4.93 30.23
CA SER A 119 -15.96 -5.54 30.68
C SER A 119 -16.56 -6.33 29.51
N GLY A 120 -16.26 -7.63 29.46
CA GLY A 120 -16.58 -8.44 28.27
C GLY A 120 -15.81 -7.91 27.05
N ASP A 121 -16.55 -7.64 25.97
CA ASP A 121 -16.04 -7.13 24.69
C ASP A 121 -15.92 -5.59 24.65
N TRP A 122 -16.19 -4.94 25.79
CA TRP A 122 -16.11 -3.50 25.96
C TRP A 122 -14.80 -3.09 26.64
N GLU A 123 -14.17 -2.08 26.10
CA GLU A 123 -12.98 -1.43 26.66
C GLU A 123 -13.27 0.03 27.00
N TRP A 124 -13.04 0.41 28.25
CA TRP A 124 -13.07 1.80 28.68
C TRP A 124 -11.80 2.49 28.20
N LEU A 125 -11.96 3.42 27.28
CA LEU A 125 -10.91 4.36 26.89
C LEU A 125 -10.82 5.46 27.95
N PRO A 126 -9.67 5.63 28.61
CA PRO A 126 -9.52 6.60 29.70
C PRO A 126 -9.75 8.05 29.28
N GLU A 127 -10.15 8.87 30.24
CA GLU A 127 -10.13 10.32 30.07
C GLU A 127 -8.69 10.81 29.82
N GLN A 128 -8.54 11.79 28.93
CA GLN A 128 -7.25 12.39 28.61
C GLN A 128 -7.32 13.88 28.83
N LYS A 129 -6.43 14.39 29.68
CA LYS A 129 -6.28 15.82 29.87
C LYS A 129 -5.69 16.45 28.60
N GLY A 130 -6.25 17.58 28.19
CA GLY A 130 -5.73 18.38 27.10
C GLY A 130 -4.31 18.86 27.39
N MET A 131 -3.56 19.08 26.32
CA MET A 131 -2.23 19.68 26.38
C MET A 131 -2.31 21.14 26.87
N SER A 132 -1.23 21.66 27.44
CA SER A 132 -1.08 23.10 27.60
C SER A 132 -1.04 23.80 26.23
N GLU A 133 -1.32 25.11 26.22
CA GLU A 133 -1.23 25.91 24.98
C GLU A 133 0.16 25.84 24.35
N SER A 134 1.21 25.82 25.18
CA SER A 134 2.60 25.73 24.72
C SER A 134 2.93 24.38 24.07
N GLU A 135 2.45 23.27 24.63
CA GLU A 135 2.62 21.94 24.06
C GLU A 135 1.82 21.77 22.77
N ALA A 136 0.59 22.29 22.75
CA ALA A 136 -0.24 22.29 21.55
C ALA A 136 0.39 23.10 20.41
N ALA A 137 0.95 24.28 20.71
CA ALA A 137 1.69 25.10 19.75
C ALA A 137 2.91 24.35 19.20
N ALA A 138 3.72 23.72 20.06
CA ALA A 138 4.87 22.93 19.63
C ALA A 138 4.48 21.76 18.69
N VAL A 139 3.35 21.10 18.94
CA VAL A 139 2.81 20.05 18.06
C VAL A 139 2.38 20.62 16.69
N VAL A 140 1.74 21.79 16.68
CA VAL A 140 1.32 22.48 15.47
C VAL A 140 2.53 22.90 14.63
N ASP A 141 3.52 23.54 15.25
CA ASP A 141 4.74 24.00 14.57
C ASP A 141 5.51 22.82 13.98
N ARG A 142 5.71 21.75 14.77
CA ARG A 142 6.32 20.50 14.30
C ARG A 142 5.61 19.93 13.08
N ALA A 143 4.27 19.84 13.12
CA ALA A 143 3.50 19.29 12.02
C ALA A 143 3.58 20.18 10.78
N LEU A 144 3.49 21.50 10.94
CA LEU A 144 3.59 22.45 9.84
C LEU A 144 4.99 22.49 9.21
N MET A 145 6.06 22.19 9.96
CA MET A 145 7.40 22.03 9.39
C MET A 145 7.49 20.80 8.47
N ALA A 146 6.84 19.69 8.84
CA ALA A 146 6.87 18.44 8.06
C ALA A 146 5.84 18.37 6.92
N LEU A 147 4.73 19.13 7.01
CA LEU A 147 3.62 19.05 6.04
C LEU A 147 3.90 19.85 4.75
N HIS A 148 4.83 19.40 3.92
CA HIS A 148 5.06 19.97 2.59
C HIS A 148 5.08 18.88 1.51
N PRO A 149 4.75 19.21 0.26
CA PRO A 149 4.92 18.27 -0.85
C PRO A 149 6.40 17.90 -1.00
N THR A 150 6.65 16.61 -1.19
CA THR A 150 7.98 16.02 -1.39
C THR A 150 8.22 15.63 -2.85
N GLY A 151 7.15 15.56 -3.66
CA GLY A 151 7.19 15.06 -5.02
C GLY A 151 7.14 13.53 -5.11
N ILE A 152 7.04 12.84 -3.97
CA ILE A 152 6.85 11.40 -3.87
C ILE A 152 5.40 11.13 -3.44
N PRO A 153 4.50 10.68 -4.34
CA PRO A 153 3.07 10.60 -4.07
C PRO A 153 2.71 9.75 -2.87
N PHE A 154 3.41 8.63 -2.67
CA PHE A 154 3.18 7.77 -1.51
C PHE A 154 3.52 8.47 -0.19
N LEU A 155 4.65 9.18 -0.13
CA LEU A 155 5.05 9.92 1.06
C LEU A 155 4.10 11.11 1.30
N ASP A 156 3.76 11.86 0.26
CA ASP A 156 2.85 13.00 0.33
C ASP A 156 1.45 12.58 0.83
N LEU A 157 0.96 11.44 0.35
CA LEU A 157 -0.27 10.82 0.84
C LEU A 157 -0.18 10.48 2.33
N CYS A 158 0.95 9.90 2.78
CA CYS A 158 1.15 9.55 4.19
C CYS A 158 1.26 10.80 5.08
N LEU A 159 1.95 11.86 4.63
CA LEU A 159 2.03 13.15 5.31
C LEU A 159 0.64 13.79 5.43
N TRP A 160 -0.13 13.82 4.33
CA TRP A 160 -1.49 14.34 4.32
C TRP A 160 -2.41 13.59 5.29
N LYS A 161 -2.31 12.25 5.34
CA LYS A 161 -3.10 11.42 6.26
C LYS A 161 -2.55 11.41 7.69
N GLY A 162 -1.29 11.76 7.90
CA GLY A 162 -0.60 11.66 9.19
C GLY A 162 -0.39 10.22 9.66
N ARG A 163 -0.40 9.25 8.74
CA ARG A 163 -0.18 7.82 9.01
C ARG A 163 0.10 7.05 7.72
N PHE A 164 0.64 5.84 7.85
CA PHE A 164 0.78 4.90 6.75
C PHE A 164 -0.52 4.12 6.48
N PRO A 165 -0.72 3.62 5.25
CA PRO A 165 -1.82 2.73 4.93
C PRO A 165 -1.67 1.39 5.67
N SER A 166 -2.76 0.64 5.79
CA SER A 166 -2.74 -0.69 6.41
C SER A 166 -3.47 -1.70 5.55
N THR A 167 -3.32 -2.98 5.88
CA THR A 167 -4.01 -4.08 5.19
C THR A 167 -5.54 -3.95 5.27
N LYS A 168 -6.07 -3.25 6.28
CA LYS A 168 -7.48 -2.87 6.41
C LYS A 168 -7.79 -1.54 5.71
N ALA A 169 -6.99 -0.49 5.96
CA ALA A 169 -7.20 0.84 5.42
C ALA A 169 -6.25 1.14 4.25
N ARG A 170 -6.60 0.63 3.06
CA ARG A 170 -5.77 0.66 1.84
C ARG A 170 -5.94 1.94 1.02
N PHE A 171 -5.86 3.10 1.67
CA PHE A 171 -6.03 4.38 0.99
C PHE A 171 -4.96 4.61 -0.10
N CYS A 172 -3.79 3.97 -0.03
CA CYS A 172 -2.80 4.01 -1.11
C CYS A 172 -3.34 3.45 -2.44
N THR A 173 -4.17 2.40 -2.41
CA THR A 173 -4.79 1.87 -3.63
C THR A 173 -5.81 2.85 -4.19
N GLN A 174 -6.64 3.42 -3.31
CA GLN A 174 -7.64 4.41 -3.70
C GLN A 174 -6.97 5.62 -4.37
N PHE A 175 -6.09 6.33 -3.67
CA PHE A 175 -5.55 7.61 -4.14
C PHE A 175 -4.45 7.46 -5.19
N LEU A 176 -3.57 6.46 -5.07
CA LEU A 176 -2.40 6.33 -5.94
C LEU A 176 -2.61 5.39 -7.12
N LYS A 177 -3.76 4.70 -7.22
CA LYS A 177 -4.05 3.80 -8.34
C LYS A 177 -5.43 4.04 -8.94
N VAL A 178 -6.48 4.05 -8.13
CA VAL A 178 -7.86 4.16 -8.66
C VAL A 178 -8.17 5.59 -9.08
N GLU A 179 -8.12 6.55 -8.16
CA GLU A 179 -8.47 7.96 -8.42
C GLU A 179 -7.55 8.56 -9.50
N VAL A 180 -6.23 8.33 -9.42
CA VAL A 180 -5.29 8.90 -10.40
C VAL A 180 -5.51 8.37 -11.83
N ILE A 181 -5.86 7.09 -12.00
CA ILE A 181 -6.16 6.53 -13.34
C ILE A 181 -7.53 7.02 -13.80
N GLN A 182 -8.50 7.10 -12.90
CA GLN A 182 -9.81 7.67 -13.17
C GLN A 182 -9.69 9.09 -13.74
N GLU A 183 -9.04 9.99 -13.00
CA GLU A 183 -8.90 11.41 -13.33
C GLU A 183 -8.03 11.64 -14.58
N GLN A 184 -6.90 10.93 -14.71
CA GLN A 184 -5.91 11.24 -15.76
C GLN A 184 -6.05 10.38 -17.02
N VAL A 185 -6.89 9.34 -16.99
CA VAL A 185 -7.08 8.42 -18.12
C VAL A 185 -8.54 8.21 -18.45
N TYR A 186 -9.36 7.73 -17.51
CA TYR A 186 -10.72 7.33 -17.80
C TYR A 186 -11.60 8.54 -18.14
N GLU A 187 -11.58 9.59 -17.31
CA GLU A 187 -12.39 10.79 -17.53
C GLU A 187 -12.08 11.47 -18.88
N PRO A 188 -10.81 11.72 -19.27
CA PRO A 188 -10.50 12.23 -20.60
C PRO A 188 -11.06 11.37 -21.75
N LEU A 189 -10.92 10.04 -21.66
CA LEU A 189 -11.42 9.13 -22.70
C LEU A 189 -12.94 9.14 -22.79
N LEU A 190 -13.65 9.17 -21.66
CA LEU A 190 -15.11 9.28 -21.62
C LEU A 190 -15.59 10.60 -22.22
N LEU A 191 -14.92 11.72 -21.91
CA LEU A 191 -15.23 13.03 -22.48
C LEU A 191 -15.02 13.08 -24.00
N GLU A 192 -14.08 12.29 -24.52
CA GLU A 192 -13.86 12.10 -25.97
C GLU A 192 -14.87 11.13 -26.62
N GLY A 193 -15.80 10.56 -25.85
CA GLY A 193 -16.85 9.66 -26.32
C GLY A 193 -16.41 8.22 -26.53
N TYR A 194 -15.36 7.76 -25.82
CA TYR A 194 -14.99 6.35 -25.77
C TYR A 194 -15.74 5.61 -24.67
N ASP A 195 -16.13 4.38 -24.96
CA ASP A 195 -16.46 3.40 -23.93
C ASP A 195 -15.16 2.73 -23.46
N ILE A 196 -15.03 2.50 -22.16
CA ILE A 196 -13.81 1.94 -21.57
C ILE A 196 -14.00 0.46 -21.29
N VAL A 197 -13.01 -0.34 -21.69
CA VAL A 197 -12.83 -1.70 -21.18
C VAL A 197 -11.59 -1.70 -20.29
N SER A 198 -11.78 -1.87 -18.99
CA SER A 198 -10.71 -1.95 -17.99
C SER A 198 -10.18 -3.37 -17.90
N TRP A 199 -8.95 -3.58 -18.38
CA TRP A 199 -8.26 -4.87 -18.34
C TRP A 199 -7.56 -5.04 -17.00
N GLN A 200 -7.94 -6.08 -16.26
CA GLN A 200 -7.41 -6.38 -14.93
C GLN A 200 -6.73 -7.75 -14.89
N GLY A 201 -5.46 -7.78 -14.50
CA GLY A 201 -4.65 -9.00 -14.40
C GLY A 201 -4.89 -9.78 -13.11
N VAL A 202 -6.15 -10.00 -12.76
CA VAL A 202 -6.57 -10.73 -11.55
C VAL A 202 -6.72 -12.21 -11.87
N ARG A 203 -6.31 -13.09 -10.94
CA ARG A 203 -6.42 -14.55 -11.08
C ARG A 203 -7.18 -15.16 -9.91
N ALA A 204 -8.00 -16.17 -10.19
CA ALA A 204 -8.87 -16.83 -9.19
C ALA A 204 -8.06 -17.43 -8.03
N GLU A 205 -6.89 -17.98 -8.31
CA GLU A 205 -6.03 -18.62 -7.31
C GLU A 205 -5.32 -17.63 -6.35
N GLU A 206 -5.40 -16.32 -6.58
CA GLU A 206 -4.73 -15.34 -5.71
C GLU A 206 -5.45 -15.16 -4.37
N SER A 207 -6.77 -15.35 -4.32
CA SER A 207 -7.54 -15.35 -3.07
C SER A 207 -8.95 -15.92 -3.24
N ARG A 208 -9.56 -16.36 -2.14
CA ARG A 208 -10.97 -16.79 -2.12
C ARG A 208 -11.94 -15.72 -2.63
N ALA A 209 -11.66 -14.44 -2.36
CA ALA A 209 -12.47 -13.34 -2.85
C ALA A 209 -12.38 -13.19 -4.38
N ARG A 210 -11.21 -13.47 -4.97
CA ARG A 210 -10.99 -13.39 -6.43
C ARG A 210 -11.55 -14.59 -7.18
N ALA A 211 -11.65 -15.75 -6.52
CA ALA A 211 -12.17 -16.98 -7.13
C ALA A 211 -13.60 -16.87 -7.66
N ASN A 212 -14.41 -15.95 -7.11
CA ASN A 212 -15.80 -15.75 -7.50
C ASN A 212 -16.00 -14.58 -8.48
N LEU A 213 -14.93 -13.90 -8.91
CA LEU A 213 -15.05 -12.79 -9.85
C LEU A 213 -15.37 -13.31 -11.25
N PRO A 214 -16.33 -12.70 -11.96
CA PRO A 214 -16.60 -13.05 -13.35
C PRO A 214 -15.46 -12.55 -14.25
N GLU A 215 -15.31 -13.21 -15.40
CA GLU A 215 -14.32 -12.82 -16.42
C GLU A 215 -14.68 -11.46 -17.06
N HIS A 216 -15.98 -11.19 -17.22
CA HIS A 216 -16.53 -9.95 -17.76
C HIS A 216 -17.55 -9.35 -16.79
N GLU A 217 -17.50 -8.04 -16.62
CA GLU A 217 -18.57 -7.25 -16.01
C GLU A 217 -18.90 -6.10 -16.95
N ASP A 218 -20.09 -6.14 -17.53
CA ASP A 218 -20.54 -5.11 -18.46
C ASP A 218 -21.22 -3.96 -17.69
N GLY A 219 -20.84 -2.74 -18.06
CA GLY A 219 -21.47 -1.52 -17.56
C GLY A 219 -21.67 -0.51 -18.68
N GLU A 220 -22.50 0.50 -18.42
CA GLU A 220 -22.74 1.58 -19.38
C GLU A 220 -21.52 2.50 -19.44
N GLY A 221 -20.85 2.55 -20.59
CA GLY A 221 -19.62 3.34 -20.81
C GLY A 221 -18.36 2.81 -20.12
N PHE A 222 -18.48 1.82 -19.22
CA PHE A 222 -17.36 1.22 -18.51
C PHE A 222 -17.60 -0.27 -18.23
N SER A 223 -16.80 -1.14 -18.83
CA SER A 223 -16.80 -2.58 -18.59
C SER A 223 -15.46 -3.04 -18.02
N VAL A 224 -15.45 -4.16 -17.30
CA VAL A 224 -14.24 -4.80 -16.78
C VAL A 224 -14.00 -6.13 -17.49
N TYR A 225 -12.75 -6.39 -17.88
CA TYR A 225 -12.32 -7.65 -18.46
C TYR A 225 -11.13 -8.24 -17.71
N ARG A 226 -11.22 -9.53 -17.37
CA ARG A 226 -10.25 -10.28 -16.55
C ARG A 226 -9.76 -11.52 -17.28
N PRO A 227 -8.96 -11.38 -18.36
CA PRO A 227 -8.55 -12.50 -19.22
C PRO A 227 -7.75 -13.58 -18.49
N LEU A 228 -7.09 -13.22 -17.39
CA LEU A 228 -6.23 -14.13 -16.63
C LEU A 228 -6.96 -14.85 -15.50
N ILE A 229 -8.28 -14.69 -15.35
CA ILE A 229 -8.99 -15.16 -14.16
C ILE A 229 -8.82 -16.66 -13.92
N ARG A 230 -8.70 -17.46 -14.99
CA ARG A 230 -8.50 -18.92 -14.93
C ARG A 230 -7.03 -19.38 -15.01
N TRP A 231 -6.09 -18.46 -15.12
CA TRP A 231 -4.67 -18.80 -15.30
C TRP A 231 -4.00 -19.15 -13.98
N THR A 232 -3.14 -20.16 -14.02
CA THR A 232 -2.22 -20.50 -12.93
C THR A 232 -0.96 -19.63 -12.96
N VAL A 233 -0.16 -19.64 -11.88
CA VAL A 233 1.16 -18.98 -11.91
C VAL A 233 2.02 -19.54 -13.04
N ALA A 234 1.93 -20.85 -13.29
CA ALA A 234 2.70 -21.51 -14.33
C ALA A 234 2.32 -21.00 -15.73
N ASP A 235 1.03 -20.76 -15.98
CA ASP A 235 0.54 -20.19 -17.25
C ASP A 235 1.06 -18.77 -17.47
N VAL A 236 1.10 -17.95 -16.40
CA VAL A 236 1.66 -16.60 -16.43
C VAL A 236 3.13 -16.62 -16.87
N PHE A 237 3.96 -17.46 -16.24
CA PHE A 237 5.36 -17.56 -16.63
C PHE A 237 5.56 -18.27 -17.97
N ALA A 238 4.66 -19.18 -18.38
CA ALA A 238 4.68 -19.78 -19.70
C ALA A 238 4.43 -18.73 -20.80
N MET A 239 3.53 -17.76 -20.55
CA MET A 239 3.30 -16.64 -21.46
C MET A 239 4.57 -15.77 -21.63
N HIS A 240 5.24 -15.45 -20.53
CA HIS A 240 6.54 -14.77 -20.56
C HIS A 240 7.59 -15.51 -21.40
N ARG A 241 7.77 -16.81 -21.13
CA ARG A 241 8.74 -17.66 -21.86
C ARG A 241 8.42 -17.78 -23.34
N ARG A 242 7.14 -17.99 -23.71
CA ARG A 242 6.70 -18.16 -25.10
C ARG A 242 7.06 -16.95 -25.96
N HIS A 243 6.98 -15.74 -25.40
CA HIS A 243 7.27 -14.51 -26.12
C HIS A 243 8.66 -13.95 -25.84
N ASN A 244 9.53 -14.71 -25.16
CA ASN A 244 10.89 -14.30 -24.81
C ASN A 244 10.93 -12.94 -24.09
N ILE A 245 9.97 -12.72 -23.19
CA ILE A 245 9.90 -11.52 -22.36
C ILE A 245 10.14 -11.94 -20.91
N GLU A 246 11.31 -11.57 -20.38
CA GLU A 246 11.67 -11.90 -19.00
C GLU A 246 10.67 -11.26 -18.01
N PRO A 247 10.30 -11.94 -16.92
CA PRO A 247 9.55 -11.32 -15.84
C PRO A 247 10.43 -10.34 -15.05
N ASN A 248 9.80 -9.52 -14.20
CA ASN A 248 10.53 -8.56 -13.37
C ASN A 248 11.66 -9.26 -12.57
N PRO A 249 12.91 -8.77 -12.63
CA PRO A 249 14.03 -9.48 -12.00
C PRO A 249 13.93 -9.60 -10.47
N LEU A 250 13.12 -8.76 -9.80
CA LEU A 250 12.87 -8.88 -8.37
C LEU A 250 12.27 -10.24 -7.97
N TYR A 251 11.56 -10.92 -8.88
CA TYR A 251 11.09 -12.29 -8.64
C TYR A 251 12.21 -13.33 -8.50
N LYS A 252 13.43 -13.01 -8.96
CA LYS A 252 14.65 -13.80 -8.77
C LYS A 252 15.37 -13.43 -7.46
N LEU A 253 14.94 -12.38 -6.76
CA LEU A 253 15.61 -11.79 -5.59
C LEU A 253 14.78 -11.87 -4.30
N GLY A 254 13.83 -12.80 -4.21
CA GLY A 254 13.07 -13.07 -2.99
C GLY A 254 11.69 -12.42 -2.93
N MET A 255 11.36 -11.56 -3.88
CA MET A 255 10.07 -10.87 -3.91
C MET A 255 9.00 -11.78 -4.50
N GLY A 256 7.97 -12.10 -3.71
CA GLY A 256 6.79 -12.81 -4.19
C GLY A 256 5.79 -11.86 -4.86
N ARG A 257 5.87 -10.57 -4.52
CA ARG A 257 5.04 -9.52 -5.09
C ARG A 257 5.90 -8.34 -5.50
N VAL A 258 5.59 -7.77 -6.66
CA VAL A 258 6.30 -6.59 -7.17
C VAL A 258 5.32 -5.44 -7.32
N GLY A 259 5.74 -4.27 -6.84
CA GLY A 259 4.98 -3.04 -6.72
C GLY A 259 5.80 -2.08 -5.88
N CYS A 260 5.19 -1.52 -4.83
CA CYS A 260 5.90 -0.76 -3.80
C CYS A 260 6.93 -1.64 -3.07
N MET A 261 8.07 -1.07 -2.68
CA MET A 261 9.12 -1.76 -1.93
C MET A 261 9.47 -1.02 -0.64
N PRO A 262 9.28 -1.63 0.55
CA PRO A 262 8.33 -2.72 0.81
C PRO A 262 6.87 -2.29 0.54
N CYS A 263 5.98 -3.26 0.36
CA CYS A 263 4.54 -3.01 0.35
C CYS A 263 3.97 -3.21 1.77
N ILE A 264 2.85 -2.56 2.11
CA ILE A 264 2.12 -2.86 3.37
C ILE A 264 1.58 -4.31 3.45
N ASN A 265 1.57 -5.04 2.34
CA ASN A 265 1.24 -6.46 2.30
C ASN A 265 2.49 -7.36 2.21
N CYS A 266 3.67 -6.78 2.45
CA CYS A 266 4.92 -7.51 2.48
C CYS A 266 4.85 -8.59 3.56
N ASN A 267 5.23 -9.81 3.19
CA ASN A 267 5.24 -10.92 4.13
C ASN A 267 6.61 -11.00 4.84
N LYS A 268 6.70 -11.85 5.86
CA LYS A 268 7.91 -12.03 6.67
C LYS A 268 9.15 -12.38 5.84
N ALA A 269 9.02 -13.30 4.87
CA ALA A 269 10.14 -13.77 4.06
C ALA A 269 10.60 -12.69 3.06
N GLU A 270 9.64 -11.98 2.45
CA GLU A 270 9.93 -10.88 1.55
C GLU A 270 10.60 -9.71 2.28
N LEU A 271 10.16 -9.36 3.49
CA LEU A 271 10.82 -8.33 4.30
C LEU A 271 12.25 -8.71 4.66
N PHE A 272 12.49 -9.98 5.01
CA PHE A 272 13.82 -10.51 5.28
C PHE A 272 14.74 -10.35 4.06
N GLU A 273 14.24 -10.69 2.86
CA GLU A 273 14.98 -10.53 1.60
C GLU A 273 15.24 -9.07 1.25
N ILE A 274 14.24 -8.20 1.42
CA ILE A 274 14.41 -6.75 1.21
C ILE A 274 15.48 -6.21 2.15
N ALA A 275 15.42 -6.55 3.44
CA ALA A 275 16.35 -5.99 4.42
C ALA A 275 17.81 -6.40 4.19
N ARG A 276 18.05 -7.63 3.71
CA ARG A 276 19.43 -8.09 3.43
C ARG A 276 19.96 -7.67 2.07
N ARG A 277 19.09 -7.52 1.05
CA ARG A 277 19.48 -7.19 -0.33
C ARG A 277 19.47 -5.70 -0.63
N PHE A 278 18.55 -4.99 0.01
CA PHE A 278 18.23 -3.58 -0.25
C PHE A 278 18.09 -2.81 1.07
N PRO A 279 19.14 -2.78 1.92
CA PRO A 279 19.09 -2.07 3.21
C PRO A 279 18.77 -0.57 3.07
N GLU A 280 19.10 0.03 1.92
CA GLU A 280 18.74 1.41 1.58
C GLU A 280 17.22 1.63 1.50
N GLU A 281 16.44 0.62 1.11
CA GLU A 281 14.98 0.70 1.06
C GLU A 281 14.39 0.69 2.47
N ILE A 282 15.01 -0.05 3.40
CA ILE A 282 14.66 -0.02 4.83
C ILE A 282 15.00 1.34 5.44
N ALA A 283 16.20 1.86 5.17
CA ALA A 283 16.61 3.18 5.65
C ALA A 283 15.69 4.29 5.14
N ARG A 284 15.28 4.23 3.87
CA ARG A 284 14.32 5.15 3.27
C ARG A 284 12.95 5.10 3.96
N VAL A 285 12.44 3.91 4.26
CA VAL A 285 11.17 3.78 5.01
C VAL A 285 11.31 4.32 6.44
N ALA A 286 12.44 4.07 7.11
CA ALA A 286 12.69 4.59 8.45
C ALA A 286 12.69 6.13 8.48
N GLU A 287 13.27 6.77 7.47
CA GLU A 287 13.21 8.23 7.29
C GLU A 287 11.76 8.70 7.09
N TRP A 288 10.99 8.01 6.25
CA TRP A 288 9.58 8.31 6.04
C TRP A 288 8.76 8.15 7.32
N GLU A 289 9.05 7.15 8.15
CA GLU A 289 8.41 7.00 9.47
C GLU A 289 8.63 8.24 10.33
N GLN A 290 9.85 8.80 10.36
CA GLN A 290 10.12 10.03 11.10
C GLN A 290 9.35 11.23 10.52
N LEU A 291 9.36 11.42 9.21
CA LEU A 291 8.64 12.55 8.58
C LEU A 291 7.13 12.49 8.85
N VAL A 292 6.52 11.32 8.67
CA VAL A 292 5.08 11.13 8.91
C VAL A 292 4.76 11.24 10.40
N LYS A 293 5.66 10.81 11.28
CA LYS A 293 5.54 10.99 12.74
C LYS A 293 5.50 12.47 13.12
N LEU A 294 6.36 13.30 12.52
CA LEU A 294 6.36 14.76 12.74
C LEU A 294 5.04 15.40 12.29
N ALA A 295 4.53 14.98 11.12
CA ALA A 295 3.26 15.43 10.54
C ALA A 295 2.00 14.91 11.28
N SER A 296 2.13 13.87 12.10
CA SER A 296 1.02 13.24 12.83
C SER A 296 0.62 14.03 14.07
N LYS A 297 -0.70 14.17 14.31
CA LYS A 297 -1.25 14.81 15.52
C LYS A 297 -0.75 14.12 16.80
N ARG A 298 -0.68 12.78 16.76
CA ARG A 298 -0.29 11.95 17.91
C ARG A 298 1.23 11.79 18.06
N GLY A 299 2.02 12.30 17.12
CA GLY A 299 3.47 12.11 17.13
C GLY A 299 3.90 10.64 16.98
N ALA A 300 3.09 9.83 16.30
CA ALA A 300 3.35 8.41 16.04
C ALA A 300 2.89 8.05 14.62
N ALA A 301 3.75 7.34 13.90
CA ALA A 301 3.47 6.73 12.61
C ALA A 301 4.50 5.62 12.35
N THR A 302 4.02 4.41 12.09
CA THR A 302 4.86 3.27 11.69
C THR A 302 4.35 2.71 10.37
N PHE A 303 5.26 2.21 9.53
CA PHE A 303 4.95 1.70 8.21
C PHE A 303 4.08 0.43 8.30
N PHE A 304 4.40 -0.43 9.26
CA PHE A 304 3.63 -1.62 9.60
C PHE A 304 2.90 -1.41 10.94
N PRO A 305 1.67 -0.84 10.92
CA PRO A 305 0.92 -0.57 12.13
C PRO A 305 0.45 -1.88 12.78
N THR A 306 0.70 -2.05 14.08
CA THR A 306 0.13 -3.14 14.87
C THR A 306 -0.97 -2.64 15.80
N ALA A 307 -1.99 -3.48 16.00
CA ALA A 307 -3.06 -3.22 16.96
C ALA A 307 -2.59 -3.29 18.42
N HIS A 308 -1.44 -3.93 18.68
CA HIS A 308 -0.95 -4.25 20.03
C HIS A 308 0.41 -3.60 20.37
N GLY A 309 0.85 -2.59 19.60
CA GLY A 309 2.10 -1.87 19.90
C GLY A 309 3.38 -2.69 19.76
N GLN A 310 3.37 -3.76 18.96
CA GLN A 310 4.59 -4.46 18.53
C GLN A 310 5.18 -3.78 17.29
N GLY A 311 6.49 -3.51 17.24
CA GLY A 311 7.12 -2.84 16.11
C GLY A 311 6.98 -1.32 16.17
N ASN A 312 7.86 -0.66 16.92
CA ASN A 312 7.93 0.80 17.02
C ASN A 312 8.44 1.48 15.74
N ASP A 313 9.11 0.73 14.88
CA ASP A 313 9.66 1.19 13.60
C ASP A 313 9.92 0.00 12.65
N ILE A 314 10.35 0.32 11.43
CA ILE A 314 10.69 -0.67 10.41
C ILE A 314 11.85 -1.61 10.82
N TYR A 315 12.78 -1.17 11.67
CA TYR A 315 13.92 -2.00 12.08
C TYR A 315 13.49 -3.11 13.02
N GLU A 316 12.58 -2.85 13.96
CA GLU A 316 11.99 -3.90 14.78
C GLU A 316 11.25 -4.95 13.92
N TRP A 317 10.62 -4.52 12.83
CA TRP A 317 10.01 -5.45 11.86
C TRP A 317 11.04 -6.26 11.07
N VAL A 318 12.18 -5.66 10.74
CA VAL A 318 13.32 -6.38 10.15
C VAL A 318 13.86 -7.41 11.13
N ASP A 319 14.03 -7.08 12.41
CA ASP A 319 14.47 -8.04 13.42
C ASP A 319 13.45 -9.14 13.65
N TRP A 320 12.16 -8.80 13.67
CA TRP A 320 11.09 -9.79 13.68
C TRP A 320 11.17 -10.73 12.47
N SER A 321 11.55 -10.24 11.28
CA SER A 321 11.67 -11.08 10.08
C SER A 321 12.73 -12.20 10.21
N LYS A 322 13.77 -11.95 11.02
CA LYS A 322 14.86 -12.89 11.34
C LYS A 322 14.47 -13.98 12.34
N THR A 323 13.30 -13.89 12.97
CA THR A 323 12.84 -14.89 13.95
C THR A 323 12.21 -16.11 13.29
N SER A 324 12.09 -17.20 14.05
CA SER A 324 11.41 -18.45 13.67
C SER A 324 9.87 -18.32 13.78
N TYR A 325 9.16 -19.45 13.66
CA TYR A 325 7.69 -19.48 13.74
C TYR A 325 7.23 -19.03 15.15
N GLY A 326 6.34 -18.03 15.21
CA GLY A 326 5.87 -17.44 16.47
C GLY A 326 6.59 -16.15 16.90
N GLY A 327 7.59 -15.68 16.16
CA GLY A 327 8.06 -14.28 16.26
C GLY A 327 8.96 -13.93 17.44
N LYS A 328 9.32 -14.90 18.30
CA LYS A 328 9.98 -14.64 19.59
C LYS A 328 11.42 -15.15 19.69
N GLN A 329 11.77 -16.22 18.98
CA GLN A 329 13.12 -16.79 19.00
C GLN A 329 13.87 -16.42 17.73
N LEU A 330 15.07 -15.86 17.88
CA LEU A 330 15.99 -15.65 16.78
C LEU A 330 16.36 -17.01 16.17
N ASP A 331 16.27 -17.08 14.86
CA ASP A 331 16.64 -18.26 14.11
C ASP A 331 18.11 -18.14 13.72
N LEU A 332 18.97 -18.94 14.37
CA LEU A 332 20.43 -18.92 14.12
C LEU A 332 20.77 -19.23 12.66
N VAL A 333 19.94 -20.02 11.97
CA VAL A 333 20.13 -20.30 10.54
C VAL A 333 19.85 -19.04 9.73
N LYS A 334 18.76 -18.33 10.03
CA LYS A 334 18.46 -17.05 9.36
C LYS A 334 19.50 -15.98 9.64
N ALA A 335 20.12 -15.96 10.81
CA ALA A 335 21.20 -15.02 11.11
C ALA A 335 22.40 -15.24 10.16
N ILE A 336 22.79 -16.50 9.95
CA ILE A 336 23.85 -16.89 9.01
C ILE A 336 23.45 -16.59 7.55
N GLU A 337 22.20 -16.87 7.18
CA GLU A 337 21.65 -16.57 5.85
C GLU A 337 21.54 -15.08 5.57
N PHE A 338 21.37 -14.24 6.60
CA PHE A 338 21.27 -12.79 6.43
C PHE A 338 22.59 -12.21 5.91
N GLU A 339 23.73 -12.77 6.34
CA GLU A 339 25.06 -12.39 5.87
C GLU A 339 25.41 -13.03 4.52
N ASN A 340 24.94 -14.25 4.27
CA ASN A 340 25.20 -15.00 3.03
C ASN A 340 24.05 -14.85 2.03
N VAL A 341 24.02 -13.71 1.33
CA VAL A 341 22.98 -13.39 0.35
C VAL A 341 23.19 -14.18 -0.95
N PRO A 342 22.30 -15.11 -1.34
CA PRO A 342 22.46 -15.88 -2.57
C PRO A 342 22.20 -15.01 -3.81
N ALA A 343 22.82 -15.37 -4.94
CA ALA A 343 22.63 -14.65 -6.21
C ALA A 343 21.17 -14.70 -6.71
N CYS A 344 20.47 -15.81 -6.46
CA CYS A 344 19.06 -15.98 -6.77
C CYS A 344 18.30 -16.65 -5.62
N SER A 345 17.11 -16.15 -5.32
CA SER A 345 16.17 -16.70 -4.35
C SER A 345 14.75 -16.50 -4.86
N SER A 346 14.28 -17.37 -5.75
CA SER A 346 12.93 -17.22 -6.34
C SER A 346 11.91 -18.13 -5.69
N ALA A 347 10.79 -17.55 -5.22
CA ALA A 347 9.62 -18.31 -4.79
C ALA A 347 8.89 -19.03 -5.95
N TYR A 348 9.27 -18.73 -7.20
CA TYR A 348 8.64 -19.25 -8.41
C TYR A 348 9.55 -20.19 -9.21
N GLY A 349 10.70 -20.60 -8.65
CA GLY A 349 11.63 -21.49 -9.34
C GLY A 349 12.28 -20.85 -10.58
N LEU A 350 12.55 -19.54 -10.54
CA LEU A 350 13.20 -18.80 -11.63
C LEU A 350 14.74 -18.78 -11.56
N CYS A 351 15.32 -19.55 -10.64
CA CYS A 351 16.77 -19.72 -10.52
C CYS A 351 17.22 -20.86 -11.45
N GLU A 352 18.43 -20.73 -12.01
CA GLU A 352 19.05 -21.74 -12.91
C GLU A 352 19.36 -23.06 -12.20
#